data_AF-A0AAU3AZH7-F1
#
_entry.id   AF-A0AAU3AZH7-F1
#
_cell.length_a   1.000
_cell.length_b   1.000
_cell.length_c   1.000
_cell.angle_alpha   90.00
_cell.angle_beta   90.00
_cell.angle_gamma   90.00
#
_symmetry.space_group_name_H-M   'P 1'
#
loop_
_entity.id
_entity.type
_entity.pdbx_description
1 polymer ?
#
loop_
_entity_poly.entity_id
_entity_poly.type
_entity_poly.pdbx_seq_one_letter_code
_entity_poly.pdbx_strand_id
1 'polypeptide(L)'
;MPTLAEIRAHVAALADVNALTAVQEAAAARLVELDAAQRPVILPGRTARINTSIRPACLRRLTGTVGQPNSTRSRFDFVLDEDSTEQLRSDPHNTRFTVRKDQTRYRIAKVPAACIELTDPPADA
;
A
#
# COMPACT_ATOMS: atom_id res chain seq x y z
N MET A 1 18.72 22.76 8.91
CA MET A 1 17.28 22.53 8.65
C MET A 1 16.53 23.72 9.19
N PRO A 2 15.79 24.47 8.36
CA PRO A 2 15.01 25.61 8.84
C PRO A 2 13.94 25.14 9.83
N THR A 3 13.65 25.96 10.82
CA THR A 3 12.61 25.67 11.81
C THR A 3 11.22 25.93 11.24
N LEU A 4 10.20 25.34 11.85
CA LEU A 4 8.81 25.54 11.42
C LEU A 4 8.36 27.01 11.57
N ALA A 5 8.97 27.75 12.50
CA ALA A 5 8.77 29.18 12.68
C ALA A 5 9.36 30.00 11.52
N GLU A 6 10.58 29.67 11.09
CA GLU A 6 11.24 30.33 9.94
C GLU A 6 10.48 30.10 8.64
N ILE A 7 9.97 28.89 8.41
CA ILE A 7 9.15 28.57 7.22
C ILE A 7 7.86 29.41 7.23
N ARG A 8 7.17 29.50 8.38
CA ARG A 8 5.96 30.32 8.50
C ARG A 8 6.25 31.80 8.25
N ALA A 9 7.34 32.33 8.80
CA ALA A 9 7.75 33.70 8.58
C ALA A 9 8.05 33.97 7.09
N HIS A 10 8.72 33.03 6.41
CA HIS A 10 8.99 33.14 4.99
C HIS A 10 7.71 33.17 4.14
N VAL A 11 6.76 32.27 4.40
CA VAL A 11 5.47 32.24 3.70
C VAL A 11 4.65 33.52 3.96
N ALA A 12 4.67 34.02 5.19
CA ALA A 12 3.98 35.26 5.55
C ALA A 12 4.59 36.53 4.90
N ALA A 13 5.86 36.47 4.51
CA ALA A 13 6.56 37.58 3.85
C ALA A 13 6.39 37.59 2.31
N LEU A 14 5.68 36.62 1.73
CA LEU A 14 5.43 36.59 0.29
C LEU A 14 4.51 37.74 -0.13
N ALA A 15 4.94 38.49 -1.15
CA ALA A 15 4.30 39.76 -1.53
C ALA A 15 3.05 39.60 -2.39
N ASP A 16 2.85 38.46 -3.05
CA ASP A 16 1.70 38.23 -3.94
C ASP A 16 1.23 36.76 -3.94
N VAL A 17 0.03 36.57 -4.51
CA VAL A 17 -0.65 35.27 -4.60
C VAL A 17 0.12 34.29 -5.49
N ASN A 18 0.81 34.76 -6.53
CA ASN A 18 1.53 33.88 -7.45
C ASN A 18 2.75 33.23 -6.77
N ALA A 19 3.46 33.98 -5.94
CA ALA A 19 4.56 33.46 -5.14
C ALA A 19 4.06 32.40 -4.13
N LEU A 20 2.88 32.61 -3.54
CA LEU A 20 2.26 31.62 -2.65
C LEU A 20 1.86 30.35 -3.42
N THR A 21 1.26 30.49 -4.62
CA THR A 21 0.91 29.36 -5.48
C THR A 21 2.13 28.54 -5.87
N ALA A 22 3.25 29.19 -6.24
CA ALA A 22 4.49 28.49 -6.58
C ALA A 22 5.03 27.65 -5.40
N VAL A 23 4.96 28.16 -4.17
CA VAL A 23 5.34 27.41 -2.96
C VAL A 23 4.41 26.22 -2.73
N GLN A 24 3.10 26.38 -2.96
CA GLN A 24 2.13 25.29 -2.85
C GLN A 24 2.39 24.18 -3.87
N GLU A 25 2.65 24.53 -5.13
CA GLU A 25 2.98 23.58 -6.19
C GLU A 25 4.27 22.83 -5.90
N ALA A 26 5.33 23.54 -5.47
CA ALA A 26 6.59 22.91 -5.08
C ALA A 26 6.42 21.97 -3.88
N ALA A 27 5.64 22.35 -2.87
CA ALA A 27 5.34 21.49 -1.73
C ALA A 27 4.54 20.24 -2.16
N ALA A 28 3.55 20.40 -3.04
CA ALA A 28 2.77 19.29 -3.58
C ALA A 28 3.67 18.32 -4.37
N ALA A 29 4.54 18.83 -5.25
CA ALA A 29 5.51 18.01 -5.99
C ALA A 29 6.42 17.25 -5.04
N ARG A 30 6.94 17.91 -3.99
CA ARG A 30 7.81 17.26 -3.02
C ARG A 30 7.09 16.17 -2.20
N LEU A 31 5.83 16.38 -1.86
CA LEU A 31 5.01 15.35 -1.22
C LEU A 31 4.80 14.14 -2.13
N VAL A 32 4.59 14.36 -3.44
CA VAL A 32 4.49 13.27 -4.42
C VAL A 32 5.80 12.49 -4.53
N GLU A 33 6.95 13.18 -4.54
CA GLU A 33 8.26 12.51 -4.54
C GLU A 33 8.51 11.69 -3.28
N LEU A 34 8.18 12.24 -2.10
CA LEU A 34 8.33 11.55 -0.83
C LEU A 34 7.39 10.34 -0.75
N ASP A 35 6.15 10.47 -1.22
CA ASP A 35 5.21 9.34 -1.33
C ASP A 35 5.76 8.28 -2.29
N ALA A 36 6.27 8.67 -3.46
CA ALA A 36 6.85 7.74 -4.43
C ALA A 36 8.10 7.02 -3.88
N ALA A 37 8.94 7.72 -3.11
CA ALA A 37 10.12 7.14 -2.47
C ALA A 37 9.77 6.21 -1.30
N GLN A 38 8.68 6.49 -0.58
CA GLN A 38 8.18 5.63 0.49
C GLN A 38 7.35 4.45 -0.02
N ARG A 39 6.86 4.49 -1.26
CA ARG A 39 6.10 3.37 -1.83
C ARG A 39 6.98 2.12 -1.85
N PRO A 40 6.57 1.03 -1.18
CA PRO A 40 7.33 -0.20 -1.23
C PRO A 40 7.41 -0.68 -2.69
N VAL A 41 8.62 -1.00 -3.15
CA VAL A 41 8.83 -1.62 -4.46
C VAL A 41 8.32 -3.06 -4.38
N ILE A 42 7.02 -3.20 -4.62
CA ILE A 42 6.36 -4.50 -4.63
C ILE A 42 6.47 -5.05 -6.05
N LEU A 43 7.14 -6.20 -6.17
CA LEU A 43 7.26 -6.94 -7.42
C LEU A 43 6.30 -8.14 -7.43
N PRO A 44 5.59 -8.40 -8.55
CA PRO A 44 4.83 -9.63 -8.72
C PRO A 44 5.69 -10.88 -8.54
N GLY A 45 5.10 -11.96 -8.03
CA GLY A 45 5.77 -13.24 -7.79
C GLY A 45 6.46 -13.35 -6.43
N ARG A 46 6.55 -12.25 -5.67
CA ARG A 46 7.13 -12.24 -4.32
C ARG A 46 6.13 -12.73 -3.28
N THR A 47 6.61 -13.41 -2.26
CA THR A 47 5.82 -13.76 -1.07
C THR A 47 5.70 -12.54 -0.18
N ALA A 48 4.51 -12.39 0.37
CA ALA A 48 4.16 -11.28 1.21
C ALA A 48 3.07 -11.69 2.19
N ARG A 49 2.79 -10.76 3.09
CA ARG A 49 1.72 -10.82 4.08
C ARG A 49 0.87 -9.57 3.99
N ILE A 50 -0.42 -9.72 4.20
CA ILE A 50 -1.32 -8.59 4.36
C ILE A 50 -1.22 -8.05 5.79
N ASN A 51 -0.96 -6.77 5.95
CA ASN A 51 -0.78 -6.15 7.26
C ASN A 51 -2.11 -5.95 8.03
N THR A 52 -2.02 -5.39 9.23
CA THR A 52 -3.17 -5.22 10.13
C THR A 52 -4.04 -4.00 9.80
N SER A 53 -3.56 -3.10 8.94
CA SER A 53 -4.27 -1.87 8.56
C SER A 53 -5.42 -2.14 7.57
N ILE A 54 -5.39 -3.28 6.87
CA ILE A 54 -6.40 -3.60 5.87
C ILE A 54 -7.80 -3.74 6.48
N ARG A 55 -8.80 -3.38 5.67
CA ARG A 55 -10.21 -3.70 5.88
C ARG A 55 -10.72 -4.48 4.67
N PRO A 56 -11.48 -5.58 4.87
CA PRO A 56 -11.99 -6.11 6.14
C PRO A 56 -10.94 -6.84 7.01
N ALA A 57 -11.26 -7.04 8.29
CA ALA A 57 -10.32 -7.58 9.28
C ALA A 57 -9.94 -9.05 9.05
N CYS A 58 -10.80 -9.83 8.38
CA CYS A 58 -10.54 -11.22 8.00
C CYS A 58 -9.37 -11.39 7.02
N LEU A 59 -8.94 -10.31 6.34
CA LEU A 59 -7.77 -10.33 5.46
C LEU A 59 -6.45 -10.07 6.19
N ARG A 60 -6.51 -9.68 7.46
CA ARG A 60 -5.31 -9.31 8.20
C ARG A 60 -4.45 -10.54 8.41
N ARG A 61 -3.14 -10.34 8.27
CA ARG A 61 -2.10 -11.34 8.53
C ARG A 61 -2.06 -12.54 7.58
N LEU A 62 -2.97 -12.61 6.60
CA LEU A 62 -2.96 -13.65 5.57
C LEU A 62 -1.71 -13.52 4.70
N THR A 63 -1.13 -14.66 4.34
CA THR A 63 0.08 -14.80 3.54
C THR A 63 -0.23 -15.31 2.15
N GLY A 64 0.68 -15.03 1.22
CA GLY A 64 0.52 -15.41 -0.17
C GLY A 64 1.52 -14.73 -1.09
N THR A 65 1.25 -14.85 -2.37
CA THR A 65 2.10 -14.31 -3.44
C THR A 65 1.45 -13.08 -4.05
N VAL A 66 2.24 -12.03 -4.23
CA VAL A 66 1.81 -10.83 -4.94
C VAL A 66 1.64 -11.15 -6.43
N GLY A 67 0.48 -10.79 -6.98
CA GLY A 67 0.14 -10.89 -8.39
C GLY A 67 0.36 -9.58 -9.15
N GLN A 68 -0.39 -9.41 -10.25
CA GLN A 68 -0.24 -8.26 -11.13
C GLN A 68 -0.70 -6.94 -10.47
N PRO A 69 0.03 -5.83 -10.66
CA PRO A 69 -0.42 -4.51 -10.24
C PRO A 69 -1.51 -3.96 -11.17
N ASN A 70 -2.26 -2.98 -10.67
CA ASN A 70 -3.00 -2.06 -11.54
C ASN A 70 -2.05 -1.10 -12.29
N SER A 71 -2.59 -0.36 -13.26
CA SER A 71 -1.80 0.58 -14.09
C SER A 71 -0.99 1.61 -13.27
N THR A 72 -1.50 2.00 -12.09
CA THR A 72 -0.85 2.97 -11.19
C THR A 72 0.03 2.34 -10.11
N ARG A 73 0.19 1.00 -10.09
CA ARG A 73 0.93 0.22 -9.07
C ARG A 73 0.54 0.51 -7.62
N SER A 74 -0.68 1.02 -7.41
CA SER A 74 -1.23 1.33 -6.09
C SER A 74 -1.95 0.15 -5.46
N ARG A 75 -2.35 -0.83 -6.28
CA ARG A 75 -3.06 -2.03 -5.86
C ARG A 75 -2.55 -3.24 -6.63
N PHE A 76 -2.51 -4.38 -5.97
CA PHE A 76 -2.04 -5.64 -6.51
C PHE A 76 -3.10 -6.71 -6.33
N ASP A 77 -3.13 -7.67 -7.26
CA ASP A 77 -3.74 -8.95 -6.96
C ASP A 77 -2.89 -9.69 -5.93
N PHE A 78 -3.52 -10.53 -5.12
CA PHE A 78 -2.85 -11.28 -4.08
C PHE A 78 -3.39 -12.71 -4.06
N VAL A 79 -2.52 -13.69 -4.28
CA VAL A 79 -2.90 -15.10 -4.29
C VAL A 79 -2.51 -15.69 -2.96
N LEU A 80 -3.51 -16.04 -2.15
CA LEU A 80 -3.29 -16.65 -0.85
C LEU A 80 -2.62 -18.02 -0.98
N ASP A 81 -1.79 -18.35 0.01
CA ASP A 81 -1.36 -19.74 0.22
C ASP A 81 -2.53 -20.60 0.74
N GLU A 82 -2.27 -21.89 0.89
CA GLU A 82 -3.29 -22.88 1.21
C GLU A 82 -3.83 -22.67 2.63
N ASP A 83 -2.93 -22.44 3.59
CA ASP A 83 -3.30 -22.18 4.99
C ASP A 83 -4.10 -20.89 5.14
N SER A 84 -3.70 -19.80 4.48
CA SER A 84 -4.43 -18.53 4.50
C SER A 84 -5.76 -18.62 3.76
N THR A 85 -5.84 -19.44 2.72
CA THR A 85 -7.09 -19.72 2.01
C THR A 85 -8.08 -20.46 2.93
N GLU A 86 -7.62 -21.45 3.68
CA GLU A 86 -8.42 -22.15 4.69
C GLU A 86 -8.82 -21.22 5.84
N GLN A 87 -7.89 -20.38 6.31
CA GLN A 87 -8.15 -19.40 7.35
C GLN A 87 -9.23 -18.40 6.91
N LEU A 88 -9.13 -17.87 5.68
CA LEU A 88 -10.14 -16.96 5.14
C LEU A 88 -11.50 -17.65 5.00
N ARG A 89 -11.52 -18.93 4.61
CA ARG A 89 -12.76 -19.71 4.47
C ARG A 89 -13.44 -19.95 5.83
N SER A 90 -12.66 -20.27 6.85
CA SER A 90 -13.15 -20.60 8.19
C SER A 90 -13.40 -19.40 9.10
N ASP A 91 -12.93 -18.19 8.73
CA ASP A 91 -13.14 -16.99 9.53
C ASP A 91 -14.63 -16.63 9.62
N PRO A 92 -15.22 -16.61 10.84
CA PRO A 92 -16.64 -16.27 11.02
C PRO A 92 -16.96 -14.82 10.65
N HIS A 93 -15.97 -13.93 10.57
CA HIS A 93 -16.13 -12.54 10.15
C HIS A 93 -16.01 -12.36 8.63
N ASN A 94 -15.70 -13.41 7.88
CA ASN A 94 -15.68 -13.37 6.44
C ASN A 94 -17.11 -13.42 5.87
N THR A 95 -17.69 -12.25 5.63
CA THR A 95 -19.02 -12.11 5.02
C THR A 95 -18.99 -11.88 3.51
N ARG A 96 -17.80 -11.70 2.92
CA ARG A 96 -17.64 -11.17 1.56
C ARG A 96 -16.95 -12.13 0.60
N PHE A 97 -16.02 -12.96 1.07
CA PHE A 97 -15.19 -13.81 0.22
C PHE A 97 -15.73 -15.23 0.20
N THR A 98 -16.39 -15.60 -0.88
CA THR A 98 -16.87 -16.98 -1.10
C THR A 98 -15.72 -17.84 -1.60
N VAL A 99 -15.03 -18.51 -0.67
CA VAL A 99 -13.96 -19.47 -0.99
C VAL A 99 -14.57 -20.87 -1.10
N ARG A 100 -14.50 -21.50 -2.27
CA ARG A 100 -15.02 -22.87 -2.45
C ARG A 100 -14.17 -23.89 -1.68
N LYS A 101 -14.76 -25.03 -1.31
CA LYS A 101 -14.10 -26.06 -0.49
C LYS A 101 -12.94 -26.75 -1.22
N ASP A 102 -13.04 -26.87 -2.54
CA ASP A 102 -12.02 -27.43 -3.43
C ASP A 102 -10.92 -26.42 -3.81
N GLN A 103 -11.08 -25.14 -3.46
CA GLN A 103 -10.13 -24.11 -3.83
C GLN A 103 -8.95 -24.06 -2.84
N THR A 104 -7.78 -24.47 -3.30
CA THR A 104 -6.55 -24.46 -2.50
C THR A 104 -5.91 -23.08 -2.43
N ARG A 105 -5.97 -22.29 -3.51
CA ARG A 105 -5.41 -20.93 -3.55
C ARG A 105 -6.46 -19.92 -3.98
N TYR A 106 -6.81 -19.01 -3.08
CA TYR A 106 -7.80 -17.97 -3.35
C TYR A 106 -7.13 -16.67 -3.79
N ARG A 107 -7.64 -16.06 -4.87
CA ARG A 107 -7.17 -14.76 -5.36
C ARG A 107 -8.01 -13.63 -4.76
N ILE A 108 -7.37 -12.72 -4.06
CA ILE A 108 -7.93 -11.44 -3.64
C ILE A 108 -7.52 -10.39 -4.66
N ALA A 109 -8.50 -9.75 -5.29
CA ALA A 109 -8.24 -8.67 -6.23
C ALA A 109 -8.04 -7.33 -5.51
N LYS A 110 -7.17 -6.48 -6.06
CA LYS A 110 -7.05 -5.05 -5.72
C LYS A 110 -6.68 -4.77 -4.24
N VAL A 111 -5.78 -5.55 -3.67
CA VAL A 111 -5.17 -5.30 -2.35
C VAL A 111 -4.30 -4.04 -2.43
N PRO A 112 -4.46 -3.04 -1.55
CA PRO A 112 -3.63 -1.83 -1.56
C PRO A 112 -2.16 -2.13 -1.30
N ALA A 113 -1.26 -1.48 -2.04
CA ALA A 113 0.19 -1.62 -1.88
C ALA A 113 0.66 -1.36 -0.43
N ALA A 114 0.11 -0.32 0.21
CA ALA A 114 0.40 0.05 1.59
C ALA A 114 -0.03 -1.02 2.62
N CYS A 115 -0.85 -2.00 2.21
CA CYS A 115 -1.29 -3.10 3.06
C CYS A 115 -0.48 -4.39 2.85
N ILE A 116 0.51 -4.38 1.96
CA ILE A 116 1.33 -5.56 1.61
C ILE A 116 2.71 -5.39 2.22
N GLU A 117 3.10 -6.35 3.06
CA GLU A 117 4.42 -6.46 3.66
C GLU A 117 5.16 -7.62 3.00
N LEU A 118 6.22 -7.34 2.26
CA LEU A 118 7.05 -8.39 1.65
C LEU A 118 7.74 -9.18 2.76
N THR A 119 7.63 -10.51 2.72
CA THR A 119 8.23 -11.41 3.72
C THR A 119 9.57 -11.97 3.28
N ASP A 120 9.85 -11.91 1.99
CA ASP A 120 11.09 -12.43 1.41
C ASP A 120 12.20 -11.37 1.51
N PRO A 121 13.47 -11.77 1.75
CA PRO A 121 14.59 -10.85 1.67
C PRO A 121 14.64 -10.22 0.28
N PRO A 122 14.98 -8.91 0.16
CA PRO A 122 15.12 -8.27 -1.15
C PRO A 122 16.04 -9.15 -2.00
N ALA A 123 15.56 -9.61 -3.16
CA ALA A 123 16.43 -10.32 -4.07
C ALA A 123 17.52 -9.31 -4.44
N ASP A 124 18.77 -9.62 -4.11
CA ASP A 124 19.93 -8.77 -4.40
C ASP A 124 19.83 -8.31 -5.86
N ALA A 125 19.79 -6.99 -6.04
CA ALA A 125 19.72 -6.31 -7.33
C ALA A 125 21.12 -5.86 -7.74
#